data_AF-A0A4Q7YUP9-F1
#
_entry.id   AF-A0A4Q7YUP9-F1
#
_cell.length_a   1.000
_cell.length_b   1.000
_cell.length_c   1.000
_cell.angle_alpha   90.00
_cell.angle_beta   90.00
_cell.angle_gamma   90.00
#
_symmetry.space_group_name_H-M   'P 1'
#
loop_
_entity.id
_entity.type
_entity.pdbx_description
1 polymer ?
#
loop_
_entity_poly.entity_id
_entity_poly.type
_entity_poly.pdbx_seq_one_letter_code
_entity_poly.pdbx_strand_id
1 'polypeptide(L)'
;MRMGISWAELLLLALTGWTVVGILGVTLSFIRRERVQARRHLAWIGGIWLLYLAILLAVSLAAYPRTVARGQEQCFGTLCLAVVRTEVMPGYLTTRGERILRVSVRLTNHSRDKRQGEKRLKAYLVDSQNRRWYEVPGLQGVRLSTPVAPGDSIVSTPVFKVAGDANEFRLVFTRGRGLPNALLLGDRDSLAHPTVAVPLER
;
A
#
# COMPACT_ATOMS: atom_id res chain seq x y z
N MET A 1 -3.81 -19.19 17.80
CA MET A 1 -4.09 -17.89 17.13
C MET A 1 -2.83 -17.04 17.12
N ARG A 2 -2.05 -17.03 16.03
CA ARG A 2 -0.95 -16.07 15.87
C ARG A 2 -1.55 -14.77 15.33
N MET A 3 -1.63 -13.73 16.16
CA MET A 3 -1.87 -12.36 15.72
C MET A 3 -0.76 -12.01 14.73
N GLY A 4 -1.10 -11.86 13.46
CA GLY A 4 -0.16 -11.50 12.39
C GLY A 4 0.22 -10.03 12.43
N ILE A 5 0.54 -9.52 13.62
CA ILE A 5 0.96 -8.13 13.83
C ILE A 5 2.46 -8.09 13.59
N SER A 6 2.88 -7.29 12.62
CA SER A 6 4.29 -7.05 12.34
C SER A 6 4.95 -6.25 13.46
N TRP A 7 6.28 -6.36 13.61
CA TRP A 7 7.03 -5.56 14.58
C TRP A 7 6.83 -4.05 14.39
N ALA A 8 6.72 -3.60 13.14
CA ALA A 8 6.45 -2.20 12.82
C ALA A 8 5.07 -1.75 13.33
N GLU A 9 4.04 -2.60 13.18
CA GLU A 9 2.71 -2.34 13.74
C GLU A 9 2.72 -2.34 15.27
N LEU A 10 3.46 -3.24 15.92
CA LEU A 10 3.61 -3.23 17.38
C LEU A 10 4.28 -1.96 17.88
N LEU A 11 5.35 -1.51 17.21
CA LEU A 11 6.03 -0.26 17.54
C LEU A 11 5.11 0.95 17.38
N LEU A 12 4.35 1.00 16.29
CA LEU A 12 3.38 2.07 16.07
C LEU A 12 2.25 2.03 17.12
N LEU A 13 1.76 0.84 17.48
CA LEU A 13 0.76 0.66 18.54
C LEU A 13 1.31 1.08 19.91
N ALA A 14 2.54 0.70 20.24
CA ALA A 14 3.19 1.13 21.48
C ALA A 14 3.37 2.65 21.52
N LEU A 15 3.81 3.26 20.42
CA LEU A 15 3.96 4.72 20.30
C LEU A 15 2.61 5.44 20.47
N THR A 16 1.58 4.97 19.78
CA THR A 16 0.23 5.54 19.93
C THR A 16 -0.30 5.37 21.35
N GLY A 17 -0.18 4.20 21.96
CA GLY A 17 -0.56 3.97 23.36
C GLY A 17 0.18 4.89 24.33
N TRP A 18 1.49 5.04 24.16
CA TRP A 18 2.32 5.97 24.93
C TRP A 18 1.85 7.42 24.80
N THR A 19 1.46 7.83 23.58
CA THR A 19 0.97 9.20 23.35
C THR A 19 -0.39 9.46 23.99
N VAL A 20 -1.28 8.47 24.04
CA VAL A 20 -2.56 8.59 24.76
C VAL A 20 -2.32 8.80 26.26
N VAL A 21 -1.41 8.02 26.86
CA VAL A 21 -1.02 8.19 28.27
C VAL A 21 -0.39 9.57 28.50
N GLY A 22 0.48 10.01 27.58
CA GLY A 22 1.09 11.33 27.62
C GLY A 22 0.07 12.47 27.53
N ILE A 23 -0.91 12.38 26.64
CA ILE A 23 -1.98 13.38 26.48
C ILE A 23 -2.84 13.45 27.74
N LEU A 24 -3.19 12.31 28.35
CA LEU A 24 -3.89 12.27 29.63
C LEU A 24 -3.09 12.99 30.72
N GLY A 25 -1.78 12.74 30.82
CA GLY A 25 -0.89 13.43 31.75
C GLY A 25 -0.82 14.94 31.51
N VAL A 26 -0.70 15.37 30.25
CA VAL A 26 -0.72 16.79 29.87
C VAL A 26 -2.05 17.45 30.24
N THR A 27 -3.17 16.77 29.99
CA THR A 27 -4.51 17.26 30.27
C THR A 27 -4.73 17.45 31.78
N LEU A 28 -4.32 16.46 32.58
CA LEU A 28 -4.37 16.55 34.05
C LEU A 28 -3.46 17.66 34.60
N SER A 29 -2.26 17.84 34.03
CA SER A 29 -1.33 18.90 34.44
C SER A 29 -1.83 20.31 34.04
N PHE A 30 -2.53 20.43 32.91
CA PHE A 30 -3.25 21.66 32.53
C PHE A 30 -4.38 22.00 33.50
N ILE A 31 -5.17 21.00 33.92
CA ILE A 31 -6.22 21.17 34.93
C ILE A 31 -5.62 21.64 36.26
N ARG A 32 -4.43 21.14 36.62
CA ARG A 32 -3.68 21.53 37.83
C ARG A 32 -2.91 22.87 37.69
N ARG A 33 -3.01 23.57 36.55
CA ARG A 33 -2.31 24.84 36.22
C ARG A 33 -0.78 24.75 36.21
N GLU A 34 -0.19 23.57 36.12
CA GLU A 34 1.26 23.34 36.08
C GLU A 34 1.81 23.52 34.65
N ARG A 35 1.74 24.76 34.13
CA ARG A 35 2.06 25.07 32.72
C ARG A 35 3.47 24.68 32.28
N VAL A 36 4.46 24.74 33.17
CA VAL A 36 5.84 24.35 32.87
C VAL A 36 5.95 22.84 32.65
N GLN A 37 5.28 22.06 33.49
CA GLN A 37 5.30 20.60 33.45
C GLN A 37 4.51 20.08 32.24
N ALA A 38 3.35 20.66 31.96
CA ALA A 38 2.58 20.39 30.75
C ALA A 38 3.37 20.66 29.46
N ARG A 39 4.10 21.79 29.38
CA ARG A 39 4.98 22.08 28.24
C ARG A 39 6.13 21.08 28.10
N ARG A 40 6.72 20.63 29.21
CA ARG A 40 7.79 19.62 29.20
C ARG A 40 7.29 18.27 28.68
N HIS A 41 6.12 17.82 29.14
CA HIS A 41 5.52 16.59 28.64
C HIS A 41 5.16 16.69 27.15
N LEU A 42 4.60 17.82 26.72
CA LEU A 42 4.27 18.05 25.32
C LEU A 42 5.51 18.11 24.41
N ALA A 43 6.57 18.80 24.86
CA ALA A 43 7.84 18.84 24.15
C ALA A 43 8.47 17.44 24.03
N TRP A 44 8.36 16.62 25.08
CA TRP A 44 8.92 15.27 25.08
C TRP A 44 8.12 14.31 24.18
N ILE A 45 6.78 14.38 24.18
CA ILE A 45 5.93 13.65 23.23
C ILE A 45 6.27 14.07 21.79
N GLY A 46 6.38 15.37 21.53
CA GLY A 46 6.78 15.90 20.22
C GLY A 46 8.15 15.42 19.79
N GLY A 47 9.13 15.37 20.71
CA GLY A 47 10.48 14.87 20.46
C GLY A 47 10.51 13.40 20.04
N ILE A 48 9.72 12.54 20.70
CA ILE A 48 9.63 11.11 20.32
C ILE A 48 9.02 10.96 18.93
N TRP A 49 7.96 11.71 18.62
CA TRP A 49 7.35 11.67 17.28
C TRP A 49 8.30 12.17 16.21
N LEU A 50 9.03 13.26 16.46
CA LEU A 50 10.04 13.78 15.54
C LEU A 50 11.14 12.74 15.29
N LEU A 51 11.62 12.08 16.34
CA LEU A 51 12.61 11.02 16.23
C LEU A 51 12.07 9.84 15.40
N TYR A 52 10.83 9.39 15.66
CA TYR A 52 10.19 8.32 14.91
C TYR A 52 10.05 8.67 13.42
N LEU A 53 9.57 9.87 13.11
CA LEU A 53 9.42 10.34 11.73
C LEU A 53 10.77 10.49 11.02
N ALA A 54 11.81 10.95 11.72
CA ALA A 54 13.16 11.04 11.17
C ALA A 54 13.72 9.66 10.80
N ILE A 55 13.56 8.66 11.69
CA ILE A 55 13.98 7.27 11.41
C ILE A 55 13.17 6.69 10.25
N LEU A 56 11.84 6.88 10.25
CA LEU A 56 10.98 6.41 9.17
C LEU A 56 11.43 6.98 7.83
N LEU A 57 11.65 8.30 7.75
CA LEU A 57 12.11 8.96 6.53
C LEU A 57 13.50 8.47 6.10
N ALA A 58 14.43 8.29 7.04
CA ALA A 58 15.76 7.78 6.75
C ALA A 58 15.70 6.38 6.13
N VAL A 59 14.89 5.47 6.71
CA VAL A 59 14.71 4.11 6.19
C VAL A 59 14.03 4.13 4.82
N SER A 60 12.98 4.94 4.66
CA SER A 60 12.26 5.06 3.39
C SER A 60 13.09 5.63 2.25
N LEU A 61 13.95 6.61 2.54
CA LEU A 61 14.85 7.22 1.55
C LEU A 61 16.05 6.32 1.23
N ALA A 62 16.51 5.52 2.19
CA ALA A 62 17.56 4.53 1.97
C ALA A 62 17.05 3.30 1.18
N ALA A 63 15.74 3.11 1.08
CA ALA A 63 15.16 2.03 0.30
C ALA A 63 15.35 2.27 -1.21
N TYR A 64 15.79 1.24 -1.93
CA TYR A 64 15.96 1.30 -3.37
C TYR A 64 14.66 1.02 -4.12
N PRO A 65 14.35 1.75 -5.20
CA PRO A 65 13.26 1.40 -6.11
C PRO A 65 13.46 -0.01 -6.63
N ARG A 66 12.41 -0.85 -6.51
CA ARG A 66 12.45 -2.23 -6.99
C ARG A 66 11.49 -2.39 -8.16
N THR A 67 12.02 -2.85 -9.29
CA THR A 67 11.22 -3.37 -10.40
C THR A 67 11.12 -4.88 -10.25
N VAL A 68 9.91 -5.41 -10.33
CA VAL A 68 9.65 -6.85 -10.20
C VAL A 68 9.26 -7.38 -11.57
N ALA A 69 9.95 -8.40 -12.05
CA ALA A 69 9.66 -8.98 -13.36
C ALA A 69 8.23 -9.56 -13.42
N ARG A 70 7.68 -9.67 -14.63
CA ARG A 70 6.41 -10.38 -14.85
C ARG A 70 6.51 -11.83 -14.34
N GLY A 71 5.42 -12.33 -13.80
CA GLY A 71 5.36 -13.66 -13.19
C GLY A 71 5.99 -13.78 -11.79
N GLN A 72 6.78 -12.81 -11.32
CA GLN A 72 7.29 -12.83 -9.96
C GLN A 72 6.26 -12.40 -8.92
N GLU A 73 6.35 -13.02 -7.74
CA GLU A 73 5.36 -12.90 -6.68
C GLU A 73 5.58 -11.69 -5.76
N GLN A 74 4.59 -10.80 -5.83
CA GLN A 74 4.21 -9.67 -5.00
C GLN A 74 3.56 -10.03 -3.66
N CYS A 75 4.28 -10.41 -2.61
CA CYS A 75 3.62 -10.78 -1.35
C CYS A 75 3.21 -9.58 -0.46
N PHE A 76 1.95 -9.60 -0.03
CA PHE A 76 1.34 -8.75 0.99
C PHE A 76 0.87 -9.67 2.13
N GLY A 77 1.71 -9.83 3.15
CA GLY A 77 1.49 -10.86 4.18
C GLY A 77 1.58 -12.27 3.57
N THR A 78 0.52 -13.07 3.70
CA THR A 78 0.45 -14.43 3.11
C THR A 78 -0.23 -14.47 1.74
N LEU A 79 -0.70 -13.33 1.22
CA LEU A 79 -1.32 -13.23 -0.10
C LEU A 79 -0.29 -12.70 -1.09
N CYS A 80 0.04 -13.48 -2.12
CA CYS A 80 1.03 -13.13 -3.12
C CYS A 80 0.38 -12.84 -4.48
N LEU A 81 0.88 -11.82 -5.18
CA LEU A 81 0.34 -11.33 -6.45
C LEU A 81 1.37 -11.42 -7.56
N ALA A 82 1.03 -12.07 -8.68
CA ALA A 82 1.90 -12.13 -9.85
C ALA A 82 1.16 -11.64 -11.10
N VAL A 83 1.79 -10.75 -11.87
CA VAL A 83 1.26 -10.35 -13.18
C VAL A 83 1.52 -11.48 -14.17
N VAL A 84 0.45 -12.07 -14.72
CA VAL A 84 0.53 -13.21 -15.62
C VAL A 84 0.46 -12.76 -17.08
N ARG A 85 -0.45 -11.83 -17.39
CA ARG A 85 -0.70 -11.41 -18.78
C ARG A 85 -1.17 -9.97 -18.83
N THR A 86 -0.89 -9.31 -19.95
CA THR A 86 -1.45 -8.00 -20.29
C THR A 86 -2.01 -8.08 -21.70
N GLU A 87 -3.23 -7.59 -21.88
CA GLU A 87 -3.94 -7.61 -23.15
C GLU A 87 -4.49 -6.22 -23.45
N VAL A 88 -4.32 -5.74 -24.68
CA VAL A 88 -4.98 -4.54 -25.17
C VAL A 88 -6.32 -4.95 -25.75
N MET A 89 -7.41 -4.43 -25.19
CA MET A 89 -8.76 -4.73 -25.65
C MET A 89 -9.14 -3.73 -26.75
N PRO A 90 -9.68 -4.20 -27.90
CA PRO A 90 -10.26 -3.30 -28.90
C PRO A 90 -11.49 -2.62 -28.30
N GLY A 91 -11.47 -1.28 -28.28
CA GLY A 91 -12.46 -0.49 -27.57
C GLY A 91 -13.74 -0.27 -28.36
N TYR A 92 -14.83 -0.92 -27.94
CA TYR A 92 -16.19 -0.48 -28.27
C TYR A 92 -16.68 0.65 -27.33
N LEU A 93 -15.96 0.89 -26.23
CA LEU A 93 -16.28 1.87 -25.17
C LEU A 93 -15.22 2.99 -25.05
N THR A 94 -14.33 3.14 -26.02
CA THR A 94 -13.27 4.15 -26.02
C THR A 94 -13.67 5.37 -26.81
N THR A 95 -13.38 6.57 -26.28
CA THR A 95 -13.40 7.80 -27.07
C THR A 95 -12.17 7.80 -27.99
N ARG A 96 -12.19 8.56 -29.11
CA ARG A 96 -11.03 8.66 -30.02
C ARG A 96 -9.76 8.98 -29.23
N GLY A 97 -8.73 8.16 -29.41
CA GLY A 97 -7.42 8.35 -28.77
C GLY A 97 -7.25 7.68 -27.40
N GLU A 98 -8.18 6.83 -26.96
CA GLU A 98 -8.04 6.03 -25.74
C GLU A 98 -7.95 4.54 -26.07
N ARG A 99 -7.35 3.77 -25.16
CA ARG A 99 -7.26 2.32 -25.24
C ARG A 99 -7.55 1.67 -23.89
N ILE A 100 -8.04 0.44 -23.93
CA ILE A 100 -8.36 -0.33 -22.73
C ILE A 100 -7.27 -1.39 -22.56
N LEU A 101 -6.62 -1.40 -21.40
CA LEU A 101 -5.69 -2.46 -21.01
C LEU A 101 -6.37 -3.35 -19.96
N ARG A 102 -6.31 -4.65 -20.21
CA ARG A 102 -6.68 -5.68 -19.24
C ARG A 102 -5.40 -6.31 -18.72
N VAL A 103 -5.25 -6.39 -17.41
CA VAL A 103 -4.08 -7.02 -16.78
C VAL A 103 -4.55 -8.21 -15.96
N SER A 104 -4.07 -9.41 -16.29
CA SER A 104 -4.37 -10.62 -15.53
C SER A 104 -3.37 -10.78 -14.40
N VAL A 105 -3.87 -10.71 -13.17
CA VAL A 105 -3.09 -10.82 -11.94
C VAL A 105 -3.51 -12.10 -11.22
N ARG A 106 -2.57 -12.99 -10.97
CA ARG A 106 -2.77 -14.17 -10.12
C ARG A 106 -2.65 -13.76 -8.67
N LEU A 107 -3.63 -14.13 -7.85
CA LEU A 107 -3.59 -14.00 -6.40
C LEU A 107 -3.50 -15.39 -5.80
N THR A 108 -2.45 -15.65 -5.03
CA THR A 108 -2.18 -16.94 -4.40
C THR A 108 -2.13 -16.76 -2.89
N ASN A 109 -2.91 -17.56 -2.16
CA ASN A 109 -2.95 -17.49 -0.70
C ASN A 109 -2.12 -18.64 -0.11
N HIS A 110 -0.97 -18.29 0.46
CA HIS A 110 -0.06 -19.25 1.10
C HIS A 110 -0.42 -19.55 2.56
N SER A 111 -1.55 -19.03 3.07
CA SER A 111 -2.06 -19.41 4.39
C SER A 111 -2.52 -20.87 4.37
N ARG A 112 -2.33 -21.59 5.48
CA ARG A 112 -2.73 -23.00 5.60
C ARG A 112 -4.19 -23.21 5.99
N ASP A 113 -4.78 -22.23 6.66
CA ASP A 113 -6.05 -22.38 7.40
C ASP A 113 -7.02 -21.22 7.23
N LYS A 114 -6.56 -20.08 6.68
CA LYS A 114 -7.37 -18.85 6.58
C LYS A 114 -7.56 -18.41 5.15
N ARG A 115 -8.81 -18.11 4.81
CA ARG A 115 -9.15 -17.37 3.60
C ARG A 115 -8.60 -15.95 3.74
N GLN A 116 -7.81 -15.50 2.76
CA GLN A 116 -7.13 -14.21 2.80
C GLN A 116 -7.57 -13.35 1.63
N GLY A 117 -7.81 -12.08 1.90
CA GLY A 117 -8.06 -11.07 0.88
C GLY A 117 -7.62 -9.72 1.44
N GLU A 118 -7.06 -8.87 0.59
CA GLU A 118 -6.58 -7.57 1.00
C GLU A 118 -7.60 -6.49 0.58
N LYS A 119 -8.45 -6.09 1.53
CA LYS A 119 -9.58 -5.17 1.26
C LYS A 119 -9.13 -3.80 0.74
N ARG A 120 -7.92 -3.38 1.10
CA ARG A 120 -7.36 -2.08 0.68
C ARG A 120 -6.48 -2.17 -0.56
N LEU A 121 -6.29 -3.37 -1.12
CA LEU A 121 -5.41 -3.55 -2.27
C LEU A 121 -6.00 -2.84 -3.49
N LYS A 122 -5.17 -1.98 -4.07
CA LYS A 122 -5.47 -1.24 -5.29
C LYS A 122 -4.32 -1.43 -6.26
N ALA A 123 -4.65 -1.36 -7.54
CA ALA A 123 -3.68 -1.32 -8.62
C ALA A 123 -3.84 -0.03 -9.43
N TYR A 124 -2.73 0.52 -9.88
CA TYR A 124 -2.71 1.61 -10.86
C TYR A 124 -1.53 1.43 -11.82
N LEU A 125 -1.70 1.92 -13.05
CA LEU A 125 -0.63 1.97 -14.03
C LEU A 125 0.09 3.32 -13.94
N VAL A 126 1.38 3.29 -14.24
CA VAL A 126 2.22 4.47 -14.43
C VAL A 126 2.86 4.36 -15.80
N ASP A 127 2.73 5.39 -16.64
CA ASP A 127 3.40 5.43 -17.95
C ASP A 127 4.80 6.05 -17.89
N SER A 128 5.48 6.14 -19.04
CA SER A 128 6.81 6.78 -19.15
C SER A 128 6.82 8.26 -18.75
N GLN A 129 5.68 8.95 -18.88
CA GLN A 129 5.50 10.34 -18.45
C GLN A 129 5.10 10.46 -16.97
N ASN A 130 5.12 9.34 -16.22
CA ASN A 130 4.74 9.26 -14.82
C ASN A 130 3.26 9.63 -14.55
N ARG A 131 2.39 9.57 -15.57
CA ARG A 131 0.94 9.74 -15.42
C ARG A 131 0.34 8.48 -14.80
N ARG A 132 -0.57 8.65 -13.85
CA ARG A 132 -1.22 7.54 -13.13
C ARG A 132 -2.59 7.23 -13.73
N TRP A 133 -2.83 5.96 -13.99
CA TRP A 133 -4.10 5.47 -14.54
C TRP A 133 -4.70 4.45 -13.58
N TYR A 134 -5.91 4.74 -13.09
CA TYR A 134 -6.58 3.90 -12.09
C TYR A 134 -7.48 2.85 -12.76
N GLU A 135 -7.73 1.77 -12.04
CA GLU A 135 -8.68 0.73 -12.45
C GLU A 135 -10.08 1.35 -12.65
N VAL A 136 -10.76 0.95 -13.72
CA VAL A 136 -12.15 1.33 -13.98
C VAL A 136 -13.06 0.35 -13.25
N PRO A 137 -13.79 0.79 -12.20
CA PRO A 137 -14.64 -0.11 -11.43
C PRO A 137 -15.77 -0.68 -12.29
N GLY A 138 -16.11 -1.95 -12.05
CA GLY A 138 -17.30 -2.58 -12.65
C GLY A 138 -17.10 -3.13 -14.07
N LEU A 139 -15.92 -2.96 -14.68
CA LEU A 139 -15.57 -3.59 -15.95
C LEU A 139 -14.90 -4.96 -15.73
N GLN A 140 -15.75 -5.99 -15.67
CA GLN A 140 -15.44 -7.44 -15.65
C GLN A 140 -14.51 -7.99 -14.55
N GLY A 141 -14.76 -9.25 -14.18
CA GLY A 141 -13.81 -10.11 -13.48
C GLY A 141 -13.86 -10.12 -11.96
N VAL A 142 -13.03 -10.98 -11.39
CA VAL A 142 -12.80 -11.11 -9.94
C VAL A 142 -11.97 -9.92 -9.48
N ARG A 143 -12.40 -9.21 -8.43
CA ARG A 143 -11.67 -8.05 -7.89
C ARG A 143 -10.36 -8.46 -7.22
N LEU A 144 -9.38 -7.56 -7.22
CA LEU A 144 -8.13 -7.72 -6.45
C LEU A 144 -8.37 -7.89 -4.94
N SER A 145 -9.49 -7.37 -4.43
CA SER A 145 -9.88 -7.49 -3.03
C SER A 145 -10.63 -8.79 -2.70
N THR A 146 -10.87 -9.66 -3.68
CA THR A 146 -11.64 -10.90 -3.47
C THR A 146 -10.86 -11.86 -2.57
N PRO A 147 -11.48 -12.40 -1.50
CA PRO A 147 -10.82 -13.37 -0.64
C PRO A 147 -10.55 -14.70 -1.35
N VAL A 148 -9.35 -15.23 -1.16
CA VAL A 148 -8.84 -16.49 -1.74
C VAL A 148 -8.78 -17.55 -0.65
N ALA A 149 -9.27 -18.76 -0.91
CA ALA A 149 -9.20 -19.85 0.07
C ALA A 149 -7.75 -20.24 0.40
N PRO A 150 -7.49 -20.89 1.55
CA PRO A 150 -6.14 -21.31 1.93
C PRO A 150 -5.55 -22.26 0.87
N GLY A 151 -4.31 -22.02 0.42
CA GLY A 151 -3.64 -22.81 -0.61
C GLY A 151 -4.13 -22.58 -2.04
N ASP A 152 -5.23 -21.85 -2.22
CA ASP A 152 -5.82 -21.61 -3.54
C ASP A 152 -5.16 -20.45 -4.28
N SER A 153 -5.40 -20.44 -5.59
CA SER A 153 -5.01 -19.37 -6.50
C SER A 153 -6.18 -18.97 -7.38
N ILE A 154 -6.41 -17.66 -7.51
CA ILE A 154 -7.43 -17.09 -8.42
C ILE A 154 -6.78 -16.08 -9.37
N VAL A 155 -7.46 -15.76 -10.47
CA VAL A 155 -7.01 -14.72 -11.41
C VAL A 155 -7.99 -13.53 -11.36
N SER A 156 -7.47 -12.38 -10.97
CA SER A 156 -8.14 -11.09 -11.09
C SER A 156 -7.76 -10.42 -12.41
N THR A 157 -8.68 -9.65 -12.99
CA THR A 157 -8.49 -9.01 -14.30
C THR A 157 -8.81 -7.51 -14.25
N PRO A 158 -8.08 -6.70 -13.46
CA PRO A 158 -8.27 -5.25 -13.45
C PRO A 158 -8.14 -4.66 -14.86
N VAL A 159 -9.03 -3.71 -15.14
CA VAL A 159 -9.13 -3.02 -16.43
C VAL A 159 -8.80 -1.54 -16.26
N PHE A 160 -7.97 -1.02 -17.15
CA PHE A 160 -7.50 0.36 -17.14
C PHE A 160 -7.85 1.04 -18.44
N LYS A 161 -8.37 2.26 -18.34
CA LYS A 161 -8.57 3.15 -19.48
C LYS A 161 -7.39 4.12 -19.53
N VAL A 162 -6.65 4.11 -20.63
CA VAL A 162 -5.44 4.92 -20.78
C VAL A 162 -5.49 5.70 -22.09
N ALA A 163 -4.73 6.79 -22.17
CA ALA A 163 -4.55 7.50 -23.42
C ALA A 163 -3.71 6.68 -24.43
N GLY A 164 -3.94 6.90 -25.71
CA GLY A 164 -3.29 6.17 -26.81
C GLY A 164 -1.82 6.51 -26.98
N ASP A 165 -1.40 7.69 -26.52
CA ASP A 165 -0.01 8.17 -26.50
C ASP A 165 0.81 7.57 -25.33
N ALA A 166 0.14 7.14 -24.25
CA ALA A 166 0.78 6.62 -23.05
C ALA A 166 1.51 5.30 -23.36
N ASN A 167 2.79 5.14 -23.04
CA ASN A 167 3.54 3.91 -23.31
C ASN A 167 4.39 3.48 -22.10
N GLU A 168 5.02 2.31 -22.19
CA GLU A 168 5.90 1.75 -21.13
C GLU A 168 5.22 1.70 -19.76
N PHE A 169 4.06 1.03 -19.71
CA PHE A 169 3.30 0.96 -18.49
C PHE A 169 4.02 0.13 -17.43
N ARG A 170 3.95 0.60 -16.19
CA ARG A 170 4.35 -0.15 -15.01
C ARG A 170 3.15 -0.28 -14.08
N LEU A 171 2.82 -1.51 -13.68
CA LEU A 171 1.76 -1.78 -12.73
C LEU A 171 2.27 -1.66 -11.30
N VAL A 172 1.55 -0.91 -10.48
CA VAL A 172 1.85 -0.73 -9.06
C VAL A 172 0.73 -1.31 -8.23
N PHE A 173 1.07 -2.15 -7.25
CA PHE A 173 0.16 -2.59 -6.20
C PHE A 173 0.39 -1.79 -4.92
N THR A 174 -0.69 -1.33 -4.28
CA THR A 174 -0.63 -0.51 -3.07
C THR A 174 -1.85 -0.75 -2.19
N ARG A 175 -1.71 -0.64 -0.86
CA ARG A 175 -2.83 -0.51 0.08
C ARG A 175 -3.22 0.95 0.34
N GLY A 176 -2.56 1.87 -0.37
CA GLY A 176 -2.68 3.32 -0.22
C GLY A 176 -1.83 3.87 0.91
N ARG A 177 -1.31 5.08 0.72
CA ARG A 177 -0.54 5.85 1.72
C ARG A 177 -1.42 6.54 2.77
N GLY A 178 -2.57 5.95 3.10
CA GLY A 178 -3.41 6.42 4.19
C GLY A 178 -2.89 5.91 5.54
N LEU A 179 -3.34 6.50 6.64
CA LEU A 179 -3.07 5.94 7.97
C LEU A 179 -3.79 4.58 8.16
N PRO A 180 -3.15 3.61 8.83
CA PRO A 180 -1.84 3.67 9.48
C PRO A 180 -0.64 3.37 8.56
N ASN A 181 -0.87 2.88 7.33
CA ASN A 181 0.19 2.40 6.42
C ASN A 181 1.30 3.42 6.15
N ALA A 182 0.94 4.70 6.06
CA ALA A 182 1.89 5.80 5.85
C ALA A 182 2.98 5.90 6.94
N LEU A 183 2.66 5.47 8.17
CA LEU A 183 3.52 5.52 9.34
C LEU A 183 4.15 4.15 9.67
N LEU A 184 3.88 3.11 8.89
CA LEU A 184 4.48 1.80 9.14
C LEU A 184 5.91 1.76 8.63
N LEU A 185 6.84 1.57 9.54
CA LEU A 185 8.27 1.57 9.23
C LEU A 185 8.63 0.39 8.30
N GLY A 186 9.28 0.69 7.17
CA GLY A 186 9.68 -0.29 6.16
C GLY A 186 8.54 -0.83 5.30
N ASP A 187 7.33 -0.28 5.44
CA ASP A 187 6.20 -0.66 4.58
C ASP A 187 6.33 -0.03 3.19
N ARG A 188 5.92 -0.76 2.15
CA ARG A 188 5.95 -0.25 0.76
C ARG A 188 5.04 0.96 0.54
N ASP A 189 4.00 1.08 1.37
CA ASP A 189 3.06 2.19 1.35
C ASP A 189 3.40 3.28 2.37
N SER A 190 4.58 3.21 3.01
CA SER A 190 5.04 4.22 3.95
C SER A 190 5.45 5.53 3.27
N LEU A 191 5.50 6.60 4.06
CA LEU A 191 5.92 7.93 3.59
C LEU A 191 7.32 7.86 2.98
N ALA A 192 7.49 8.54 1.84
CA ALA A 192 8.72 8.60 1.05
C ALA A 192 9.27 7.27 0.54
N HIS A 193 8.64 6.13 0.80
CA HIS A 193 9.12 4.84 0.31
C HIS A 193 8.97 4.76 -1.22
N PRO A 194 9.99 4.28 -1.94
CA PRO A 194 9.90 4.10 -3.38
C PRO A 194 8.84 3.06 -3.73
N THR A 195 8.19 3.29 -4.87
CA THR A 195 7.15 2.42 -5.37
C THR A 195 7.75 1.16 -6.00
N VAL A 196 7.19 0.00 -5.68
CA VAL A 196 7.51 -1.26 -6.36
C VAL A 196 6.59 -1.40 -7.56
N ALA A 197 7.19 -1.60 -8.74
CA ALA A 197 6.43 -1.62 -9.98
C ALA A 197 6.80 -2.82 -10.86
N VAL A 198 5.81 -3.35 -11.57
CA VAL A 198 5.98 -4.44 -12.54
C VAL A 198 5.90 -3.86 -13.94
N PRO A 199 6.97 -3.91 -14.75
CA PRO A 199 6.90 -3.45 -16.12
C PRO A 199 5.92 -4.31 -16.91
N LEU A 200 5.06 -3.65 -17.68
CA LEU A 200 4.15 -4.26 -18.62
C LEU A 200 4.76 -4.09 -20.02
N GLU A 201 5.67 -4.99 -20.40
CA GLU A 201 6.18 -5.05 -21.76
C GLU A 201 5.04 -5.28 -22.77
N ARG A 202 5.18 -4.78 -24.00
CA ARG A 202 4.21 -5.07 -25.06
C ARG A 202 4.24 -6.54 -25.45
#